data_AF-D4CR03-F1
#
_entry.id   AF-D4CR03-F1
#
_cell.length_a   1.000
_cell.length_b   1.000
_cell.length_c   1.000
_cell.angle_alpha   90.00
_cell.angle_beta   90.00
_cell.angle_gamma   90.00
#
_symmetry.space_group_name_H-M   'P 1'
#
loop_
_entity.id
_entity.type
_entity.pdbx_description
1 polymer ?
#
loop_
_entity_poly.entity_id
_entity_poly.type
_entity_poly.pdbx_seq_one_letter_code
_entity_poly.pdbx_strand_id
1 'polypeptide(L)'
;MGDYGKFKWVFRLLKSKEGRKVVLIPLIIMIVFSGYEIYQMEFNSKPEITEMQDGSGEIKLSKRSELAAFKLPKEAGEIRDILGEDAKVRSYDVFCDKEHHIKSAMLSMKADETKAQEIMAFYKGKYSLEEGGTDLSGSAEGYEMRIHYDANDQRIDIDLKKGSD
;
A
#
# COMPACT_ATOMS: atom_id res chain seq x y z
N MET A 1 2.82 -35.24 -25.05
CA MET A 1 3.89 -36.01 -24.38
C MET A 1 4.86 -35.03 -23.76
N GLY A 2 4.83 -34.92 -22.43
CA GLY A 2 5.44 -33.83 -21.67
C GLY A 2 6.96 -33.90 -21.57
N ASP A 3 7.54 -32.75 -21.25
CA ASP A 3 8.97 -32.40 -21.18
C ASP A 3 9.75 -33.09 -20.04
N TYR A 4 9.49 -34.38 -19.80
CA TYR A 4 10.10 -35.18 -18.72
C TYR A 4 11.61 -35.41 -18.90
N GLY A 5 12.14 -35.19 -20.11
CA GLY A 5 13.57 -35.33 -20.41
C GLY A 5 14.44 -34.23 -19.79
N LYS A 6 13.95 -32.99 -19.75
CA LYS A 6 14.75 -31.84 -19.26
C LYS A 6 14.96 -31.85 -17.74
N PHE A 7 13.92 -32.19 -16.97
CA PHE A 7 14.03 -32.28 -15.51
C PHE A 7 14.99 -33.39 -15.06
N LYS A 8 14.99 -34.54 -15.76
CA LYS A 8 15.88 -35.67 -15.44
C LYS A 8 17.37 -35.31 -15.55
N TRP A 9 17.72 -34.38 -16.43
CA TRP A 9 19.08 -33.87 -16.59
C TRP A 9 19.48 -32.94 -15.44
N VAL A 10 18.60 -32.03 -15.03
CA VAL A 10 18.83 -31.15 -13.86
C VAL A 10 19.05 -31.97 -12.58
N PHE A 11 18.22 -32.99 -12.35
CA PHE A 11 18.40 -33.90 -11.20
C PHE A 11 19.70 -34.71 -11.24
N ARG A 12 20.25 -35.01 -12.43
CA ARG A 12 21.58 -35.64 -12.55
C ARG A 12 22.70 -34.68 -12.19
N LEU A 13 22.60 -33.41 -12.59
CA LEU A 13 23.58 -32.38 -12.21
C LEU A 13 23.60 -32.13 -10.70
N LEU A 14 22.44 -32.16 -10.05
CA LEU A 14 22.33 -32.01 -8.60
C LEU A 14 22.98 -33.16 -7.79
N LYS A 15 23.32 -34.29 -8.40
CA LYS A 15 23.97 -35.42 -7.71
C LYS A 15 25.49 -35.26 -7.59
N SER A 16 26.15 -34.53 -8.47
CA SER A 16 27.60 -34.32 -8.42
C SER A 16 27.96 -33.00 -7.73
N LYS A 17 29.17 -32.88 -7.15
CA LYS A 17 29.62 -31.62 -6.53
C LYS A 17 29.72 -30.48 -7.54
N GLU A 18 30.28 -30.75 -8.72
CA GLU A 18 30.44 -29.74 -9.78
C GLU A 18 29.12 -29.42 -10.48
N GLY A 19 28.28 -30.42 -10.74
CA GLY A 19 26.94 -30.19 -11.31
C GLY A 19 26.03 -29.39 -10.38
N ARG A 20 26.15 -29.56 -9.06
CA ARG A 20 25.45 -28.71 -8.08
C ARG A 20 25.85 -27.25 -8.19
N LYS A 21 27.13 -26.93 -8.38
CA LYS A 21 27.56 -25.54 -8.56
C LYS A 21 26.93 -24.92 -9.82
N VAL A 22 26.92 -25.66 -10.92
CA VAL A 22 26.34 -25.21 -12.20
C VAL A 22 24.84 -24.94 -12.10
N VAL A 23 24.11 -25.68 -11.26
CA VAL A 23 22.66 -25.46 -11.06
C VAL A 23 22.37 -24.43 -9.96
N LEU A 24 23.07 -24.51 -8.83
CA LEU A 24 22.78 -23.68 -7.66
C LEU A 24 23.29 -22.26 -7.79
N ILE A 25 24.43 -22.01 -8.43
CA ILE A 25 24.97 -20.64 -8.56
C ILE A 25 24.01 -19.75 -9.38
N PRO A 26 23.56 -20.14 -10.59
CA PRO A 26 22.59 -19.34 -11.35
C PRO A 26 21.25 -19.21 -10.62
N LEU A 27 20.80 -20.27 -9.94
CA LEU A 27 19.55 -20.25 -9.17
C LEU A 27 19.62 -19.24 -8.01
N ILE A 28 20.71 -19.24 -7.24
CA ILE A 28 20.92 -18.29 -6.15
C ILE A 28 20.99 -16.87 -6.70
N ILE A 29 21.72 -16.65 -7.79
CA ILE A 29 21.79 -15.34 -8.46
C ILE A 29 20.38 -14.88 -8.86
N MET A 30 19.58 -15.76 -9.45
CA MET A 30 18.20 -15.44 -9.84
C MET A 30 17.34 -15.08 -8.62
N ILE A 31 17.44 -15.83 -7.52
CA ILE A 31 16.73 -15.53 -6.27
C ILE A 31 17.14 -14.17 -5.71
N VAL A 32 18.44 -13.86 -5.71
CA VAL A 32 18.96 -12.57 -5.21
C VAL A 32 18.45 -11.42 -6.08
N PHE A 33 18.52 -11.53 -7.40
CA PHE A 33 18.00 -10.51 -8.32
C PHE A 33 16.48 -10.34 -8.19
N SER A 34 15.71 -11.42 -8.14
CA SER A 34 14.27 -11.35 -7.91
C SER A 34 13.93 -10.71 -6.58
N GLY A 35 14.65 -11.07 -5.51
CA GLY A 35 14.48 -10.45 -4.19
C GLY A 35 14.82 -8.96 -4.20
N TYR A 36 15.85 -8.55 -4.94
CA TYR A 36 16.23 -7.15 -5.11
C TYR A 36 15.18 -6.33 -5.88
N GLU A 37 14.66 -6.86 -6.99
CA GLU A 37 13.57 -6.23 -7.75
C GLU A 37 12.32 -6.05 -6.89
N ILE A 38 11.90 -7.10 -6.18
CA ILE A 38 10.77 -7.03 -5.24
C ILE A 38 11.04 -5.98 -4.16
N TYR A 39 12.25 -5.94 -3.61
CA TYR A 39 12.63 -4.95 -2.61
C TYR A 39 12.49 -3.52 -3.15
N GLN A 40 12.98 -3.27 -4.37
CA GLN A 40 12.88 -1.95 -5.00
C GLN A 40 11.43 -1.55 -5.32
N MET A 41 10.61 -2.49 -5.79
CA MET A 41 9.22 -2.22 -6.16
C MET A 41 8.31 -2.03 -4.94
N GLU A 42 8.49 -2.80 -3.88
CA GLU A 42 7.55 -2.83 -2.74
C GLU A 42 8.00 -1.94 -1.58
N PHE A 43 9.28 -2.00 -1.22
CA PHE A 43 9.78 -1.39 0.01
C PHE A 43 10.50 -0.07 -0.23
N ASN A 44 11.15 0.10 -1.39
CA ASN A 44 11.93 1.30 -1.72
C ASN A 44 11.36 2.12 -2.89
N SER A 45 10.17 1.77 -3.38
CA SER A 45 9.51 2.56 -4.42
C SER A 45 9.16 3.93 -3.87
N LYS A 46 9.66 4.97 -4.54
CA LYS A 46 9.20 6.33 -4.31
C LYS A 46 7.71 6.43 -4.65
N PRO A 47 6.98 7.37 -4.03
CA PRO A 47 5.63 7.71 -4.46
C PRO A 47 5.59 7.95 -5.97
N GLU A 48 4.61 7.36 -6.65
CA GLU A 48 4.30 7.72 -8.03
C GLU A 48 3.65 9.10 -8.02
N ILE A 49 4.16 10.01 -8.86
CA ILE A 49 3.67 11.37 -9.01
C ILE A 49 3.04 11.48 -10.39
N THR A 50 1.73 11.76 -10.43
CA THR A 50 0.97 11.89 -11.68
C THR A 50 0.29 13.24 -11.73
N GLU A 51 0.54 14.03 -12.77
CA GLU A 51 -0.23 15.24 -13.03
C GLU A 51 -1.56 14.87 -13.73
N MET A 52 -2.68 15.33 -13.16
CA MET A 52 -4.01 15.07 -13.68
C MET A 52 -4.21 15.76 -15.04
N GLN A 53 -4.59 14.97 -16.04
CA GLN A 53 -4.83 15.44 -17.42
C GLN A 53 -6.22 16.05 -17.63
N ASP A 54 -7.03 16.17 -16.57
CA ASP A 54 -8.39 16.72 -16.60
C ASP A 54 -8.43 18.26 -16.65
N GLY A 55 -7.27 18.91 -16.74
CA GLY A 55 -7.15 20.37 -16.79
C GLY A 55 -7.16 21.04 -15.41
N SER A 56 -7.34 20.30 -14.32
CA SER A 56 -7.20 20.81 -12.94
C SER A 56 -5.74 21.19 -12.62
N GLY A 57 -4.79 20.50 -13.26
CA GLY A 57 -3.37 20.56 -12.92
C GLY A 57 -3.08 20.08 -11.49
N GLU A 58 -3.95 19.24 -10.94
CA GLU A 58 -3.72 18.55 -9.67
C GLU A 58 -2.63 17.50 -9.81
N ILE A 59 -1.90 17.30 -8.73
CA ILE A 59 -0.83 16.31 -8.62
C ILE A 59 -1.33 15.20 -7.71
N LYS A 60 -1.35 13.98 -8.24
CA LYS A 60 -1.63 12.76 -7.48
C LYS A 60 -0.32 12.14 -7.02
N LEU A 61 -0.17 11.99 -5.71
CA LEU A 61 0.86 11.19 -5.07
C LEU A 61 0.25 9.84 -4.69
N SER A 62 0.70 8.75 -5.31
CA SER A 62 0.17 7.42 -5.02
C SER A 62 1.24 6.37 -4.80
N LYS A 63 0.92 5.40 -3.94
CA LYS A 63 1.72 4.17 -3.81
C LYS A 63 0.80 3.03 -3.44
N ARG A 64 1.08 1.85 -3.97
CA ARG A 64 0.33 0.61 -3.72
C ARG A 64 1.32 -0.51 -3.46
N SER A 65 0.99 -1.38 -2.51
CA SER A 65 1.79 -2.57 -2.20
C SER A 65 0.91 -3.79 -2.08
N GLU A 66 1.16 -4.77 -2.95
CA GLU A 66 0.45 -6.05 -2.94
C GLU A 66 1.03 -6.99 -1.88
N LEU A 67 2.30 -6.83 -1.53
CA LEU A 67 3.00 -7.74 -0.62
C LEU A 67 2.97 -7.32 0.86
N ALA A 68 3.25 -6.05 1.17
CA ALA A 68 3.37 -5.60 2.55
C ALA A 68 2.59 -4.31 2.85
N ALA A 69 2.26 -4.10 4.12
CA ALA A 69 1.80 -2.78 4.55
C ALA A 69 3.03 -1.89 4.82
N PHE A 70 2.95 -0.62 4.42
CA PHE A 70 4.04 0.34 4.55
C PHE A 70 3.56 1.60 5.25
N LYS A 71 4.50 2.36 5.83
CA LYS A 71 4.20 3.64 6.47
C LYS A 71 3.99 4.72 5.43
N LEU A 72 3.09 5.66 5.73
CA LEU A 72 2.95 6.85 4.89
C LEU A 72 4.29 7.60 4.80
N PRO A 73 4.70 8.01 3.59
CA PRO A 73 5.93 8.76 3.41
C PRO A 73 5.75 10.20 3.95
N LYS A 74 6.85 10.92 4.16
CA LYS A 74 6.80 12.28 4.75
C LYS A 74 6.08 13.28 3.83
N GLU A 75 6.12 12.99 2.55
CA GLU A 75 5.48 13.71 1.45
C GLU A 75 3.95 13.68 1.55
N ALA A 76 3.36 12.74 2.29
CA ALA A 76 1.92 12.73 2.59
C ALA A 76 1.51 13.80 3.62
N GLY A 77 2.47 14.51 4.23
CA GLY A 77 2.25 15.70 5.06
C GLY A 77 1.17 15.52 6.12
N GLU A 78 0.19 16.43 6.12
CA GLU A 78 -0.93 16.49 7.06
C GLU A 78 -1.69 15.15 7.19
N ILE A 79 -1.80 14.38 6.10
CA ILE A 79 -2.49 13.09 6.09
C ILE A 79 -1.77 12.06 6.98
N ARG A 80 -0.44 12.08 6.99
CA ARG A 80 0.36 11.23 7.88
C ARG A 80 0.15 11.59 9.34
N ASP A 81 -0.04 12.87 9.66
CA ASP A 81 -0.27 13.33 11.04
C ASP A 81 -1.68 12.94 11.53
N ILE A 82 -2.69 13.05 10.65
CA ILE A 82 -4.07 12.64 10.94
C ILE A 82 -4.14 11.13 11.26
N LEU A 83 -3.50 10.29 10.44
CA LEU A 83 -3.54 8.84 10.64
C LEU A 83 -2.61 8.37 11.75
N GLY A 84 -1.53 9.10 12.02
CA GLY A 84 -0.46 8.75 12.93
C GLY A 84 0.77 8.21 12.17
N GLU A 85 1.96 8.62 12.60
CA GLU A 85 3.21 8.32 11.88
C GLU A 85 3.53 6.83 11.70
N ASP A 86 2.99 5.99 12.57
CA ASP A 86 3.17 4.54 12.56
C ASP A 86 2.05 3.79 11.83
N ALA A 87 1.05 4.50 11.30
CA ALA A 87 -0.05 3.91 10.53
C ALA A 87 0.51 3.20 9.29
N LYS A 88 0.12 1.93 9.13
CA LYS A 88 0.55 1.08 8.01
C LYS A 88 -0.59 0.91 7.02
N VAL A 89 -0.38 1.39 5.81
CA VAL A 89 -1.34 1.33 4.70
C VAL A 89 -0.87 0.34 3.63
N ARG A 90 -1.81 -0.15 2.83
CA ARG A 90 -1.57 -0.97 1.63
C ARG A 90 -1.58 -0.14 0.37
N SER A 91 -2.38 0.91 0.35
CA SER A 91 -2.31 1.92 -0.68
C SER A 91 -2.69 3.29 -0.12
N TYR A 92 -2.21 4.32 -0.79
CA TYR A 92 -2.75 5.66 -0.64
C TYR A 92 -2.74 6.36 -2.00
N ASP A 93 -3.70 7.26 -2.17
CA ASP A 93 -3.81 8.23 -3.23
C ASP A 93 -4.03 9.59 -2.56
N VAL A 94 -3.05 10.50 -2.60
CA VAL A 94 -3.13 11.86 -2.06
C VAL A 94 -3.17 12.83 -3.23
N PHE A 95 -4.14 13.73 -3.24
CA PHE A 95 -4.36 14.72 -4.30
C PHE A 95 -3.95 16.09 -3.78
N CYS A 96 -3.02 16.72 -4.48
CA CYS A 96 -2.49 18.04 -4.17
C CYS A 96 -2.78 19.02 -5.31
N ASP A 97 -2.86 20.31 -4.99
CA ASP A 97 -2.81 21.36 -6.02
C ASP A 97 -1.37 21.60 -6.52
N LYS A 98 -1.22 22.56 -7.45
CA LYS A 98 0.10 22.96 -8.00
C LYS A 98 1.05 23.53 -6.96
N GLU A 99 0.50 24.08 -5.88
CA GLU A 99 1.24 24.66 -4.75
C GLU A 99 1.55 23.60 -3.67
N HIS A 100 1.22 22.34 -3.95
CA HIS A 100 1.39 21.18 -3.08
C HIS A 100 0.51 21.19 -1.82
N HIS A 101 -0.59 21.95 -1.82
CA HIS A 101 -1.60 21.86 -0.78
C HIS A 101 -2.48 20.63 -1.00
N ILE A 102 -2.66 19.83 0.05
CA ILE A 102 -3.46 18.61 0.01
C ILE A 102 -4.95 18.97 -0.03
N LYS A 103 -5.66 18.45 -1.03
CA LYS A 103 -7.11 18.59 -1.18
C LYS A 103 -7.87 17.39 -0.66
N SER A 104 -7.36 16.19 -0.93
CA SER A 104 -7.98 14.96 -0.48
C SER A 104 -6.97 13.82 -0.42
N ALA A 105 -7.31 12.79 0.33
CA ALA A 105 -6.58 11.55 0.36
C ALA A 105 -7.54 10.37 0.47
N MET A 106 -7.23 9.29 -0.22
CA MET A 106 -7.88 8.00 -0.10
C MET A 106 -6.83 6.99 0.31
N LEU A 107 -7.08 6.26 1.39
CA LEU A 107 -6.13 5.31 1.94
C LEU A 107 -6.80 3.97 2.18
N SER A 108 -6.05 2.89 1.99
CA SER A 108 -6.54 1.56 2.26
C SER A 108 -5.62 0.78 3.19
N MET A 109 -6.21 0.00 4.08
CA MET A 109 -5.52 -0.82 5.06
C MET A 109 -6.10 -2.23 5.05
N LYS A 110 -5.26 -3.26 5.03
CA LYS A 110 -5.73 -4.64 5.15
C LYS A 110 -6.12 -4.91 6.61
N ALA A 111 -7.36 -5.28 6.86
CA ALA A 111 -7.88 -5.57 8.18
C ALA A 111 -8.94 -6.67 8.10
N ASP A 112 -8.80 -7.69 8.95
CA ASP A 112 -9.92 -8.59 9.23
C ASP A 112 -10.98 -7.84 10.06
N GLU A 113 -12.17 -8.42 10.19
CA GLU A 113 -13.30 -7.77 10.87
C GLU A 113 -12.97 -7.32 12.31
N THR A 114 -12.22 -8.13 13.05
CA THR A 114 -11.80 -7.80 14.43
C THR A 114 -10.86 -6.59 14.44
N LYS A 115 -9.81 -6.61 13.61
CA LYS A 115 -8.91 -5.46 13.49
C LYS A 115 -9.62 -4.23 12.94
N ALA A 116 -10.59 -4.41 12.06
CA ALA A 116 -11.35 -3.31 11.50
C ALA A 116 -12.14 -2.59 12.59
N GLN A 117 -12.82 -3.34 13.46
CA GLN A 117 -13.52 -2.78 14.61
C GLN A 117 -12.57 -2.04 15.55
N GLU A 118 -11.38 -2.57 15.83
CA GLU A 118 -10.37 -1.90 16.66
C GLU A 118 -9.90 -0.57 16.06
N ILE A 119 -9.59 -0.55 14.75
CA ILE A 119 -9.13 0.65 14.04
C ILE A 119 -10.25 1.69 13.97
N MET A 120 -11.47 1.27 13.63
CA MET A 120 -12.64 2.14 13.56
C MET A 120 -12.96 2.74 14.94
N ALA A 121 -12.92 1.94 16.01
CA ALA A 121 -13.12 2.43 17.37
C ALA A 121 -12.04 3.43 17.80
N PHE A 122 -10.77 3.19 17.41
CA PHE A 122 -9.68 4.13 17.67
C PHE A 122 -9.93 5.49 17.02
N TYR A 123 -10.23 5.53 15.72
CA TYR A 123 -10.48 6.80 15.03
C TYR A 123 -11.80 7.46 15.46
N LYS A 124 -12.83 6.66 15.78
CA LYS A 124 -14.07 7.15 16.39
C LYS A 124 -13.79 7.92 17.67
N GLY A 125 -12.99 7.35 18.57
CA GLY A 125 -12.61 8.01 19.82
C GLY A 125 -11.70 9.22 19.62
N LYS A 126 -10.71 9.11 18.72
CA LYS A 126 -9.73 10.18 18.46
C LYS A 126 -10.37 11.46 17.89
N TYR A 127 -11.30 11.30 16.94
CA TYR A 127 -11.92 12.42 16.22
C TYR A 127 -13.40 12.62 16.54
N SER A 128 -13.92 11.91 17.54
CA SER A 128 -15.36 11.93 17.89
C SER A 128 -16.25 11.67 16.67
N LEU A 129 -15.87 10.70 15.82
CA LEU A 129 -16.62 10.38 14.59
C LEU A 129 -18.00 9.79 14.95
N GLU A 130 -18.97 10.08 14.10
CA GLU A 130 -20.34 9.59 14.22
C GLU A 130 -20.57 8.39 13.29
N GLU A 131 -21.47 7.50 13.72
CA GLU A 131 -21.89 6.36 12.90
C GLU A 131 -22.92 6.84 11.87
N GLY A 132 -22.56 6.72 10.59
CA GLY A 132 -23.43 6.96 9.44
C GLY A 132 -23.69 5.65 8.71
N GLY A 133 -24.64 4.85 9.20
CA GLY A 133 -24.95 3.54 8.60
C GLY A 133 -23.82 2.53 8.84
N THR A 134 -23.12 2.12 7.78
CA THR A 134 -21.96 1.23 7.84
C THR A 134 -20.62 1.96 8.02
N ASP A 135 -20.65 3.28 7.96
CA ASP A 135 -19.45 4.10 7.86
C ASP A 135 -19.30 4.96 9.12
N LEU A 136 -18.07 5.32 9.47
CA LEU A 136 -17.81 6.39 10.41
C LEU A 136 -17.54 7.67 9.64
N SER A 137 -18.12 8.79 10.08
CA SER A 137 -17.90 10.07 9.43
C SER A 137 -17.75 11.20 10.46
N GLY A 138 -17.03 12.25 10.09
CA GLY A 138 -16.83 13.41 10.96
C GLY A 138 -15.75 14.33 10.42
N SER A 139 -15.15 15.11 11.32
CA SER A 139 -14.03 16.00 10.97
C SER A 139 -12.75 15.61 11.70
N ALA A 140 -11.64 15.59 10.98
CA ALA A 140 -10.30 15.36 11.51
C ALA A 140 -9.36 16.46 11.00
N GLU A 141 -8.90 17.34 11.89
CA GLU A 141 -7.92 18.40 11.58
C GLU A 141 -8.29 19.26 10.33
N GLY A 142 -9.57 19.61 10.18
CA GLY A 142 -10.06 20.41 9.04
C GLY A 142 -10.41 19.61 7.77
N TYR A 143 -10.30 18.29 7.80
CA TYR A 143 -10.76 17.39 6.76
C TYR A 143 -12.09 16.76 7.14
N GLU A 144 -13.00 16.63 6.19
CA GLU A 144 -14.11 15.67 6.26
C GLU A 144 -13.49 14.27 6.15
N MET A 145 -13.64 13.47 7.21
CA MET A 145 -13.14 12.11 7.29
C MET A 145 -14.30 11.12 7.14
N ARG A 146 -14.12 10.09 6.33
CA ARG A 146 -14.98 8.91 6.27
C ARG A 146 -14.15 7.65 6.38
N ILE A 147 -14.64 6.68 7.14
CA ILE A 147 -13.98 5.38 7.33
C ILE A 147 -15.01 4.29 7.07
N HIS A 148 -14.69 3.39 6.15
CA HIS A 148 -15.53 2.27 5.75
C HIS A 148 -14.76 0.95 5.86
N TYR A 149 -15.46 -0.12 6.25
CA TYR A 149 -14.91 -1.47 6.21
C TYR A 149 -15.58 -2.30 5.11
N ASP A 150 -14.78 -2.73 4.14
CA ASP A 150 -15.18 -3.68 3.11
C ASP A 150 -14.89 -5.12 3.59
N ALA A 151 -15.97 -5.83 3.92
CA ALA A 151 -15.90 -7.21 4.36
C ALA A 151 -15.49 -8.21 3.27
N ASN A 152 -15.72 -7.90 1.99
CA ASN A 152 -15.36 -8.78 0.88
C ASN A 152 -13.84 -8.78 0.67
N ASP A 153 -13.25 -7.58 0.72
CA ASP A 153 -11.82 -7.38 0.50
C ASP A 153 -11.00 -7.46 1.80
N GLN A 154 -11.65 -7.57 2.97
CA GLN A 154 -11.02 -7.48 4.29
C GLN A 154 -10.12 -6.24 4.39
N ARG A 155 -10.74 -5.08 4.16
CA ARG A 155 -10.05 -3.80 3.97
C ARG A 155 -10.81 -2.67 4.66
N ILE A 156 -10.06 -1.77 5.29
CA ILE A 156 -10.57 -0.46 5.71
C ILE A 156 -10.14 0.56 4.69
N ASP A 157 -11.08 1.37 4.23
CA ASP A 157 -10.84 2.54 3.42
C ASP A 157 -11.08 3.81 4.26
N ILE A 158 -10.14 4.75 4.16
CA ILE A 158 -10.19 6.05 4.85
C ILE A 158 -10.14 7.13 3.78
N ASP A 159 -11.22 7.88 3.68
CA ASP A 159 -11.35 9.03 2.80
C ASP A 159 -11.22 10.31 3.62
N LEU A 160 -10.35 11.21 3.17
CA LEU A 160 -10.14 12.53 3.72
C LEU A 160 -10.35 13.55 2.62
N LYS A 161 -11.23 14.51 2.86
CA LYS A 161 -11.49 15.58 1.90
C LYS A 161 -11.46 16.92 2.63
N LYS A 162 -10.63 17.83 2.17
CA LYS A 162 -10.62 19.19 2.70
C LYS A 162 -11.94 19.84 2.34
N GLY A 163 -12.61 20.43 3.32
CA GLY A 163 -13.79 21.24 3.07
C GLY A 163 -13.43 22.33 2.05
N SER A 164 -14.27 22.52 1.04
CA SER A 164 -14.12 23.66 0.14
C SER A 164 -14.49 24.91 0.94
N ASP A 165 -13.51 25.77 1.22
CA ASP A 165 -13.77 27.17 1.57
C ASP A 165 -14.36 27.92 0.35
#